data_AF-A0A661MAS8-F1
#
_entry.id   AF-A0A661MAS8-F1
#
_cell.length_a   1.000
_cell.length_b   1.000
_cell.length_c   1.000
_cell.angle_alpha   90.00
_cell.angle_beta   90.00
_cell.angle_gamma   90.00
#
_symmetry.space_group_name_H-M   'P 1'
#
loop_
_entity.id
_entity.type
_entity.pdbx_description
1 polymer ?
#
loop_
_entity_poly.entity_id
_entity_poly.type
_entity_poly.pdbx_seq_one_letter_code
_entity_poly.pdbx_strand_id
1 'polypeptide(L)'
;RHIEYLKKMEEIRKKVVSASVYPVILTVVSLFALIFLLAYVVPTFTKTYFEAGTKLPALTLALVHFTTGFRQNIVLILALFLAAVLGFYYAKRTETGAVHLDRAKLRIPFFGQLFLHYYVSRFARTLAMVLAGGIPLLEAVRISAGTLRNRFMREKLDEVTHLLEQGEGFSRSLSKVSVLPGLALRMIDAGENSGAMEDVLLDLAEFYESDVETRLAILTSAIEPGLMIIMGLLIGFVVLAMYLPIFQMASTVV
;
A
#
# COMPACT_ATOMS: atom_id res chain seq x y z
N ARG A 1 1.02 27.99 13.66
CA ARG A 1 0.03 26.88 13.79
C ARG A 1 -0.76 26.60 12.50
N HIS A 2 -1.85 27.30 12.11
CA HIS A 2 -2.60 26.95 10.87
C HIS A 2 -1.80 27.16 9.56
N ILE A 3 -1.07 28.28 9.44
CA ILE A 3 -0.21 28.56 8.28
C ILE A 3 0.93 27.53 8.15
N GLU A 4 1.44 27.06 9.28
CA GLU A 4 2.53 26.08 9.37
C GLU A 4 2.06 24.68 8.97
N TYR A 5 0.85 24.29 9.37
CA TYR A 5 0.18 23.09 8.88
C TYR A 5 -0.06 23.14 7.37
N LEU A 6 -0.55 24.26 6.84
CA LEU A 6 -0.75 24.45 5.40
C LEU A 6 0.57 24.34 4.62
N LYS A 7 1.66 24.95 5.12
CA LYS A 7 3.00 24.81 4.54
C LYS A 7 3.44 23.34 4.54
N LYS A 8 3.32 22.62 5.66
CA LYS A 8 3.68 21.20 5.75
C LYS A 8 2.84 20.34 4.79
N MET A 9 1.54 20.60 4.67
CA MET A 9 0.66 19.92 3.70
C MET A 9 1.08 20.19 2.24
N GLU A 10 1.45 21.43 1.92
CA GLU A 10 1.90 21.79 0.57
C GLU A 10 3.26 21.17 0.23
N GLU A 11 4.19 21.13 1.19
CA GLU A 11 5.47 20.43 1.05
C GLU A 11 5.29 18.93 0.84
N ILE A 12 4.42 18.28 1.62
CA ILE A 12 4.07 16.87 1.42
C ILE A 12 3.48 16.67 0.03
N ARG A 13 2.54 17.53 -0.39
CA ARG A 13 1.93 17.42 -1.73
C ARG A 13 2.98 17.57 -2.83
N LYS A 14 3.86 18.56 -2.75
CA LYS A 14 4.93 18.77 -3.73
C LYS A 14 5.88 17.59 -3.78
N LYS A 15 6.28 17.04 -2.63
CA LYS A 15 7.10 15.81 -2.55
C LYS A 15 6.41 14.62 -3.22
N VAL A 16 5.13 14.38 -2.92
CA VAL A 16 4.35 13.28 -3.52
C VAL A 16 4.21 13.44 -5.03
N VAL A 17 3.87 14.65 -5.50
CA VAL A 17 3.70 14.91 -6.94
C VAL A 17 5.03 14.75 -7.67
N SER A 18 6.09 15.41 -7.19
CA SER A 18 7.42 15.34 -7.82
C SER A 18 7.96 13.92 -7.89
N ALA A 19 7.84 13.16 -6.80
CA ALA A 19 8.26 11.76 -6.75
C ALA A 19 7.46 10.83 -7.67
N SER A 20 6.24 11.23 -8.07
CA SER A 20 5.37 10.42 -8.95
C SER A 20 5.60 10.69 -10.44
N VAL A 21 6.24 11.81 -10.82
CA VAL A 21 6.41 12.17 -12.24
C VAL A 21 7.20 11.11 -13.01
N TYR A 22 8.34 10.69 -12.46
CA TYR A 22 9.20 9.72 -13.14
C TYR A 22 8.54 8.34 -13.32
N PRO A 23 7.94 7.71 -12.28
CA PRO A 23 7.18 6.47 -12.45
C PRO A 23 6.07 6.56 -13.49
N VAL A 24 5.36 7.70 -13.55
CA VAL A 24 4.28 7.91 -14.52
C VAL A 24 4.82 7.96 -15.95
N ILE A 25 5.86 8.74 -16.21
CA ILE A 25 6.48 8.84 -17.54
C ILE A 25 6.97 7.46 -17.99
N LEU A 26 7.73 6.77 -17.14
CA LEU A 26 8.27 5.45 -17.44
C LEU A 26 7.14 4.44 -17.73
N THR A 27 6.11 4.41 -16.89
CA THR A 27 4.95 3.53 -17.09
C THR A 27 4.24 3.82 -18.42
N VAL A 28 4.03 5.09 -18.78
CA VAL A 28 3.35 5.47 -20.02
C VAL A 28 4.16 5.06 -21.26
N VAL A 29 5.44 5.41 -21.30
CA VAL A 29 6.35 5.07 -22.42
C VAL A 29 6.43 3.55 -22.59
N SER A 30 6.52 2.84 -21.48
CA SER A 30 6.72 1.40 -21.50
C SER A 30 5.44 0.63 -21.83
N LEU A 31 4.27 1.12 -21.39
CA LEU A 31 2.96 0.61 -21.81
C LEU A 31 2.74 0.82 -23.31
N PHE A 32 3.12 1.98 -23.84
CA PHE A 32 3.06 2.25 -25.28
C PHE A 32 3.94 1.27 -26.07
N ALA A 33 5.20 1.09 -25.65
CA ALA A 33 6.11 0.14 -26.28
C ALA A 33 5.55 -1.29 -26.26
N LEU A 34 4.98 -1.71 -25.13
CA LEU A 34 4.35 -3.03 -25.00
C LEU A 34 3.15 -3.20 -25.94
N ILE A 35 2.23 -2.24 -25.94
CA ILE A 35 1.04 -2.29 -26.80
C ILE A 35 1.45 -2.34 -28.27
N PHE A 36 2.39 -1.50 -28.69
CA PHE A 36 2.92 -1.50 -30.06
C PHE A 36 3.49 -2.88 -30.44
N LEU A 37 4.27 -3.47 -29.55
CA LEU A 37 4.91 -4.76 -29.78
C LEU A 37 3.88 -5.90 -29.86
N LEU A 38 2.88 -5.94 -28.99
CA LEU A 38 1.81 -6.95 -29.03
C LEU A 38 0.80 -6.75 -30.16
N ALA A 39 0.46 -5.51 -30.50
CA ALA A 39 -0.59 -5.21 -31.48
C ALA A 39 -0.08 -5.26 -32.92
N TYR A 40 1.17 -4.86 -33.16
CA TYR A 40 1.73 -4.76 -34.50
C TYR A 40 2.82 -5.79 -34.77
N VAL A 41 3.81 -5.91 -33.88
CA VAL A 41 5.00 -6.72 -34.12
C VAL A 41 4.68 -8.23 -34.04
N VAL A 42 4.09 -8.69 -32.94
CA VAL A 42 3.76 -10.11 -32.72
C VAL A 42 2.84 -10.70 -33.82
N PRO A 43 1.74 -10.04 -34.23
CA PRO A 43 0.86 -10.60 -35.26
C PRO A 43 1.50 -10.63 -36.63
N THR A 44 2.35 -9.65 -36.96
CA THR A 44 3.10 -9.61 -38.22
C THR A 44 4.00 -10.84 -38.33
N PHE A 45 4.79 -11.13 -37.29
CA PHE A 45 5.63 -12.33 -37.27
C PHE A 45 4.81 -13.61 -37.31
N THR A 46 3.74 -13.69 -36.52
CA THR A 46 2.89 -14.89 -36.46
C THR A 46 2.32 -15.26 -37.83
N LYS A 47 1.88 -14.27 -38.63
CA LYS A 47 1.40 -14.49 -40.01
C LYS A 47 2.48 -15.06 -40.91
N THR A 48 3.69 -14.51 -40.86
CA THR A 48 4.84 -15.02 -41.64
C THR A 48 5.23 -16.45 -41.25
N TYR A 49 5.07 -16.84 -39.98
CA TYR A 49 5.32 -18.22 -39.52
C TYR A 49 4.28 -19.21 -40.04
N PHE A 50 2.99 -18.85 -40.00
CA PHE A 50 1.92 -19.71 -40.48
C PHE A 50 2.05 -19.99 -41.99
N GLU A 51 2.53 -19.02 -42.77
CA GLU A 51 2.79 -19.17 -44.21
C GLU A 51 3.99 -20.08 -44.51
N ALA A 52 4.97 -20.15 -43.60
CA ALA A 52 6.15 -21.01 -43.72
C ALA A 52 5.91 -22.48 -43.30
N GLY A 53 4.71 -22.83 -42.81
CA GLY A 53 4.33 -24.21 -42.46
C GLY A 53 5.06 -24.81 -41.25
N THR A 54 5.79 -24.01 -40.46
CA THR A 54 6.55 -24.47 -39.29
C THR A 54 5.73 -24.30 -38.00
N LYS A 55 5.91 -25.23 -37.04
CA LYS A 55 5.24 -25.14 -35.74
C LYS A 55 5.85 -23.99 -34.92
N LEU A 56 4.98 -23.14 -34.37
CA LEU A 56 5.42 -22.03 -33.50
C LEU A 56 6.22 -22.56 -32.30
N PRO A 57 7.31 -21.89 -31.91
CA PRO A 57 8.03 -22.25 -30.70
C PRO A 57 7.18 -22.13 -29.44
N ALA A 58 7.55 -22.88 -28.39
CA ALA A 58 6.81 -22.94 -27.13
C ALA A 58 6.59 -21.56 -26.48
N LEU A 59 7.58 -20.66 -26.54
CA LEU A 59 7.49 -19.30 -25.97
C LEU A 59 6.48 -18.42 -26.73
N THR A 60 6.49 -18.48 -28.06
CA THR A 60 5.54 -17.75 -28.92
C THR A 60 4.12 -18.32 -28.76
N LEU A 61 3.99 -19.64 -28.68
CA LEU A 61 2.73 -20.33 -28.43
C LEU A 61 2.11 -19.92 -27.08
N ALA A 62 2.93 -19.84 -26.02
CA ALA A 62 2.48 -19.35 -24.71
C ALA A 62 1.93 -17.92 -24.77
N LEU A 63 2.59 -17.01 -25.50
CA LEU A 63 2.10 -15.64 -25.72
C LEU A 63 0.78 -15.58 -26.49
N VAL A 64 0.63 -16.40 -27.53
CA VAL A 64 -0.61 -16.49 -28.32
C VAL A 64 -1.75 -17.04 -27.46
N HIS A 65 -1.50 -18.09 -26.66
CA HIS A 65 -2.50 -18.63 -25.73
C HIS A 65 -2.87 -17.64 -24.62
N PHE A 66 -1.90 -16.88 -24.10
CA PHE A 66 -2.18 -15.82 -23.13
C PHE A 66 -3.07 -14.74 -23.74
N THR A 67 -2.75 -14.28 -24.96
CA THR A 67 -3.49 -13.24 -25.67
C THR A 67 -4.91 -13.68 -26.05
N THR A 68 -5.05 -14.89 -26.61
CA THR A 68 -6.34 -15.45 -27.00
C THR A 68 -7.19 -15.83 -25.79
N GLY A 69 -6.59 -16.43 -24.75
CA GLY A 69 -7.24 -16.73 -23.49
C GLY A 69 -7.74 -15.49 -22.77
N PHE A 70 -6.97 -14.40 -22.75
CA PHE A 70 -7.43 -13.12 -22.22
C PHE A 70 -8.64 -12.56 -23.00
N ARG A 71 -8.58 -12.58 -24.33
CA ARG A 71 -9.66 -12.07 -25.19
C ARG A 71 -10.94 -12.89 -25.05
N GLN A 72 -10.83 -14.20 -24.93
CA GLN A 72 -11.98 -15.12 -24.79
C GLN A 72 -12.60 -15.06 -23.39
N ASN A 73 -11.80 -14.81 -22.35
CA ASN A 73 -12.26 -14.74 -20.95
C ASN A 73 -12.53 -13.31 -20.47
N ILE A 74 -12.52 -12.31 -21.36
CA ILE A 74 -12.65 -10.90 -20.95
C ILE A 74 -13.94 -10.62 -20.18
N VAL A 75 -15.04 -11.27 -20.54
CA VAL A 75 -16.33 -11.17 -19.85
C VAL A 75 -16.24 -11.75 -18.44
N LEU A 76 -15.58 -12.90 -18.27
CA LEU A 76 -15.41 -13.56 -16.98
C LEU A 76 -14.44 -12.79 -16.08
N ILE A 77 -13.36 -12.24 -16.63
CA ILE A 77 -12.41 -11.37 -15.92
C ILE A 77 -13.12 -10.10 -15.44
N LEU A 78 -13.91 -9.45 -16.31
CA LEU A 78 -14.71 -8.29 -15.93
C LEU A 78 -15.76 -8.62 -14.88
N ALA A 79 -16.43 -9.78 -14.98
CA ALA A 79 -17.38 -10.25 -13.99
C ALA A 79 -16.73 -10.51 -12.63
N LEU A 80 -15.55 -11.15 -12.59
CA LEU A 80 -14.77 -11.35 -11.37
C LEU A 80 -14.27 -10.04 -10.78
N PHE A 81 -13.79 -9.13 -11.61
CA PHE A 81 -13.36 -7.79 -11.17
C PHE A 81 -14.53 -7.03 -10.56
N LEU A 82 -15.69 -7.02 -11.23
CA LEU A 82 -16.91 -6.39 -10.73
C LEU A 82 -17.38 -7.05 -9.43
N ALA A 83 -17.38 -8.38 -9.35
CA ALA A 83 -17.72 -9.12 -8.14
C ALA A 83 -16.77 -8.81 -6.99
N ALA A 84 -15.46 -8.67 -7.25
CA ALA A 84 -14.47 -8.27 -6.26
C ALA A 84 -14.68 -6.83 -5.79
N VAL A 85 -14.95 -5.90 -6.72
CA VAL A 85 -15.24 -4.49 -6.39
C VAL A 85 -16.52 -4.38 -5.57
N LEU A 86 -17.59 -5.07 -5.98
CA LEU A 86 -18.86 -5.10 -5.25
C LEU A 86 -18.69 -5.79 -3.88
N GLY A 87 -17.99 -6.93 -3.83
CA GLY A 87 -17.69 -7.64 -2.58
C GLY A 87 -16.90 -6.77 -1.60
N PHE A 88 -15.88 -6.06 -2.09
CA PHE A 88 -15.12 -5.10 -1.31
C PHE A 88 -15.97 -3.90 -0.86
N TYR A 89 -16.87 -3.42 -1.72
CA TYR A 89 -17.81 -2.35 -1.38
C TYR A 89 -18.80 -2.76 -0.29
N TYR A 90 -19.39 -3.96 -0.40
CA TYR A 90 -20.28 -4.52 0.62
C TYR A 90 -19.52 -4.79 1.93
N ALA A 91 -18.32 -5.37 1.87
CA ALA A 91 -17.48 -5.60 3.04
C ALA A 91 -17.09 -4.30 3.76
N LYS A 92 -16.93 -3.18 3.05
CA LYS A 92 -16.72 -1.86 3.67
C LYS A 92 -17.97 -1.29 4.35
N ARG A 93 -19.16 -1.67 3.89
CA ARG A 93 -20.43 -1.20 4.45
C ARG A 93 -20.83 -1.98 5.69
N THR A 94 -20.55 -3.27 5.77
CA THR A 94 -20.78 -4.06 6.99
C THR A 94 -19.80 -3.66 8.09
N GLU A 95 -20.29 -3.57 9.32
CA GLU A 95 -19.49 -3.18 10.49
C GLU A 95 -18.35 -4.17 10.73
N THR A 96 -18.67 -5.47 10.76
CA THR A 96 -17.71 -6.56 10.87
C THR A 96 -16.75 -6.62 9.68
N GLY A 97 -17.23 -6.45 8.45
CA GLY A 97 -16.39 -6.47 7.25
C GLY A 97 -15.33 -5.36 7.26
N ALA A 98 -15.73 -4.15 7.66
CA ALA A 98 -14.82 -3.01 7.72
C ALA A 98 -13.72 -3.20 8.77
N VAL A 99 -14.05 -3.78 9.93
CA VAL A 99 -13.08 -4.10 10.99
C VAL A 99 -12.07 -5.14 10.51
N HIS A 100 -12.52 -6.19 9.83
CA HIS A 100 -11.62 -7.20 9.27
C HIS A 100 -10.71 -6.63 8.19
N LEU A 101 -11.24 -5.77 7.31
CA LEU A 101 -10.45 -5.08 6.30
C LEU A 101 -9.40 -4.14 6.93
N ASP A 102 -9.78 -3.40 7.97
CA ASP A 102 -8.87 -2.49 8.67
C ASP A 102 -7.80 -3.24 9.47
N ARG A 103 -8.14 -4.41 10.05
CA ARG A 103 -7.16 -5.33 10.65
C ARG A 103 -6.24 -5.92 9.58
N ALA A 104 -6.77 -6.31 8.42
CA ALA A 104 -5.99 -6.85 7.32
C ALA A 104 -4.96 -5.85 6.82
N LYS A 105 -5.34 -4.56 6.67
CA LYS A 105 -4.40 -3.48 6.27
C LYS A 105 -3.18 -3.38 7.17
N LEU A 106 -3.34 -3.59 8.48
CA LEU A 106 -2.24 -3.55 9.45
C LEU A 106 -1.33 -4.79 9.37
N ARG A 107 -1.78 -5.87 8.71
CA ARG A 107 -1.01 -7.12 8.53
C ARG A 107 -0.38 -7.26 7.15
N ILE A 108 -0.66 -6.34 6.22
CA ILE A 108 -0.05 -6.36 4.89
C ILE A 108 1.47 -6.21 5.08
N PRO A 109 2.31 -7.09 4.51
CA PRO A 109 3.76 -6.94 4.61
C PRO A 109 4.18 -5.58 4.01
N PHE A 110 5.21 -4.96 4.59
CA PHE A 110 5.72 -3.63 4.22
C PHE A 110 4.79 -2.43 4.54
N PHE A 111 3.51 -2.49 4.17
CA PHE A 111 2.55 -1.41 4.41
C PHE A 111 1.92 -1.43 5.81
N GLY A 112 1.84 -2.58 6.46
CA GLY A 112 1.19 -2.72 7.77
C GLY A 112 1.83 -1.87 8.85
N GLN A 113 3.17 -1.85 8.89
CA GLN A 113 3.93 -1.00 9.81
C GLN A 113 3.73 0.49 9.51
N LEU A 114 3.69 0.87 8.22
CA LEU A 114 3.41 2.24 7.81
C LEU A 114 2.04 2.72 8.34
N PHE A 115 1.00 1.91 8.13
CA PHE A 115 -0.34 2.26 8.61
C PHE A 115 -0.40 2.30 10.14
N LEU A 116 0.21 1.32 10.82
CA LEU A 116 0.27 1.30 12.27
C LEU A 116 0.91 2.59 12.80
N HIS A 117 2.10 2.95 12.30
CA HIS A 117 2.82 4.16 12.74
C HIS A 117 2.05 5.44 12.41
N TYR A 118 1.36 5.49 11.27
CA TYR A 118 0.46 6.59 10.93
C TYR A 118 -0.68 6.75 11.93
N TYR A 119 -1.35 5.66 12.31
CA TYR A 119 -2.44 5.76 13.29
C TYR A 119 -1.94 6.07 14.70
N VAL A 120 -0.78 5.51 15.08
CA VAL A 120 -0.12 5.80 16.36
C VAL A 120 0.25 7.27 16.47
N SER A 121 0.87 7.86 15.43
CA SER A 121 1.23 9.29 15.45
C SER A 121 0.01 10.21 15.54
N ARG A 122 -1.07 9.88 14.82
CA ARG A 122 -2.34 10.63 14.88
C ARG A 122 -3.01 10.53 16.23
N PHE A 123 -3.04 9.32 16.81
CA PHE A 123 -3.56 9.10 18.15
C PHE A 123 -2.77 9.91 19.18
N ALA A 124 -1.45 9.80 19.19
CA ALA A 124 -0.57 10.48 20.13
C ALA A 124 -0.65 12.00 20.03
N ARG A 125 -0.64 12.54 18.79
CA ARG A 125 -0.76 13.99 18.56
C ARG A 125 -2.08 14.52 19.10
N THR A 126 -3.18 13.82 18.81
CA THR A 126 -4.50 14.24 19.27
C THR A 126 -4.58 14.15 20.79
N LEU A 127 -4.08 13.06 21.37
CA LEU A 127 -4.09 12.85 22.81
C LEU A 127 -3.29 13.93 23.55
N ALA A 128 -2.10 14.27 23.06
CA ALA A 128 -1.30 15.36 23.60
C ALA A 128 -2.06 16.70 23.55
N MET A 129 -2.64 17.05 22.40
CA MET A 129 -3.39 18.32 22.25
C MET A 129 -4.60 18.40 23.18
N VAL A 130 -5.30 17.28 23.37
CA VAL A 130 -6.50 17.21 24.22
C VAL A 130 -6.12 17.27 25.70
N LEU A 131 -5.06 16.57 26.11
CA LEU A 131 -4.51 16.65 27.47
C LEU A 131 -3.99 18.05 27.80
N ALA A 132 -3.30 18.71 26.87
CA ALA A 132 -2.83 20.10 27.00
C ALA A 132 -3.99 21.09 27.23
N GLY A 133 -5.19 20.75 26.75
CA GLY A 133 -6.42 21.50 26.99
C GLY A 133 -7.01 21.30 28.39
N GLY A 134 -6.36 20.52 29.25
CA GLY A 134 -6.83 20.19 30.61
C GLY A 134 -7.92 19.13 30.65
N ILE A 135 -8.18 18.41 29.55
CA ILE A 135 -9.19 17.36 29.51
C ILE A 135 -8.65 16.11 30.21
N PRO A 136 -9.41 15.47 31.13
CA PRO A 136 -8.96 14.28 31.84
C PRO A 136 -8.57 13.14 30.89
N LEU A 137 -7.57 12.34 31.27
CA LEU A 137 -6.96 11.30 30.42
C LEU A 137 -7.97 10.33 29.82
N LEU A 138 -8.93 9.83 30.61
CA LEU A 138 -9.97 8.92 30.12
C LEU A 138 -10.74 9.52 28.94
N GLU A 139 -11.20 10.76 29.08
CA GLU A 139 -11.95 11.45 28.04
C GLU A 139 -11.04 11.84 26.87
N ALA A 140 -9.80 12.20 27.15
CA ALA A 140 -8.81 12.51 26.13
C ALA A 140 -8.52 11.31 25.22
N VAL A 141 -8.42 10.10 25.80
CA VAL A 141 -8.26 8.84 25.05
C VAL A 141 -9.50 8.57 24.19
N ARG A 142 -10.71 8.74 24.74
CA ARG A 142 -11.98 8.56 24.00
C ARG A 142 -12.07 9.48 22.79
N ILE A 143 -11.79 10.78 22.97
CA ILE A 143 -11.76 11.77 21.89
C ILE A 143 -10.71 11.38 20.84
N SER A 144 -9.51 11.03 21.28
CA SER A 144 -8.39 10.71 20.39
C SER A 144 -8.64 9.45 19.57
N ALA A 145 -9.19 8.41 20.18
CA ALA A 145 -9.63 7.19 19.49
C ALA A 145 -10.69 7.51 18.42
N GLY A 146 -11.65 8.38 18.74
CA GLY A 146 -12.70 8.82 17.80
C GLY A 146 -12.18 9.45 16.51
N THR A 147 -10.98 10.05 16.53
CA THR A 147 -10.36 10.65 15.32
C THR A 147 -9.75 9.62 14.36
N LEU A 148 -9.53 8.37 14.81
CA LEU A 148 -8.92 7.35 13.98
C LEU A 148 -9.90 6.82 12.94
N ARG A 149 -9.42 6.66 11.71
CA ARG A 149 -10.21 6.08 10.61
C ARG A 149 -10.21 4.55 10.62
N ASN A 150 -9.28 3.92 11.33
CA ASN A 150 -9.15 2.47 11.43
C ASN A 150 -10.08 1.93 12.52
N ARG A 151 -11.14 1.20 12.13
CA ARG A 151 -12.15 0.70 13.08
C ARG A 151 -11.57 -0.30 14.08
N PHE A 152 -10.66 -1.17 13.63
CA PHE A 152 -10.02 -2.15 14.49
C PHE A 152 -9.18 -1.50 15.61
N MET A 153 -8.42 -0.43 15.30
CA MET A 153 -7.69 0.31 16.34
C MET A 153 -8.61 1.06 17.28
N ARG A 154 -9.75 1.59 16.80
CA ARG A 154 -10.75 2.22 17.66
C ARG A 154 -11.33 1.24 18.66
N GLU A 155 -11.81 0.08 18.21
CA GLU A 155 -12.34 -0.97 19.10
C GLU A 155 -11.32 -1.36 20.17
N LYS A 156 -10.04 -1.43 19.79
CA LYS A 156 -8.96 -1.71 20.73
C LYS A 156 -8.73 -0.58 21.72
N LEU A 157 -8.79 0.68 21.29
CA LEU A 157 -8.68 1.81 22.21
C LEU A 157 -9.93 1.98 23.09
N ASP A 158 -11.11 1.58 22.63
CA ASP A 158 -12.32 1.53 23.44
C ASP A 158 -12.16 0.50 24.57
N GLU A 159 -11.56 -0.67 24.29
CA GLU A 159 -11.14 -1.64 25.32
C GLU A 159 -10.18 -1.02 26.35
N VAL A 160 -9.25 -0.16 25.91
CA VAL A 160 -8.36 0.59 26.81
C VAL A 160 -9.15 1.57 27.69
N THR A 161 -10.15 2.27 27.13
CA THR A 161 -10.98 3.18 27.95
C THR A 161 -11.76 2.43 29.04
N HIS A 162 -12.25 1.22 28.77
CA HIS A 162 -12.91 0.41 29.78
C HIS A 162 -11.97 -0.04 30.92
N LEU A 163 -10.70 -0.32 30.60
CA LEU A 163 -9.69 -0.66 31.62
C LEU A 163 -9.34 0.58 32.47
N LEU A 164 -9.25 1.76 31.86
CA LEU A 164 -9.05 3.02 32.57
C LEU A 164 -10.23 3.36 33.50
N GLU A 165 -11.48 3.10 33.08
CA GLU A 165 -12.68 3.25 33.91
C GLU A 165 -12.64 2.36 35.17
N GLN A 166 -11.94 1.22 35.10
CA GLN A 166 -11.72 0.30 36.21
C GLN A 166 -10.53 0.70 37.11
N GLY A 167 -9.83 1.79 36.80
CA GLY A 167 -8.70 2.30 37.56
C GLY A 167 -7.35 1.65 37.22
N GLU A 168 -7.25 0.90 36.12
CA GLU A 168 -5.96 0.40 35.64
C GLU A 168 -5.10 1.55 35.07
N GLY A 169 -3.78 1.45 35.21
CA GLY A 169 -2.84 2.40 34.62
C GLY A 169 -2.93 2.42 33.10
N PHE A 170 -2.63 3.57 32.48
CA PHE A 170 -2.76 3.79 31.04
C PHE A 170 -1.80 2.94 30.22
N SER A 171 -0.52 2.95 30.56
CA SER A 171 0.51 2.13 29.92
C SER A 171 0.20 0.63 30.02
N ARG A 172 -0.30 0.19 31.17
CA ARG A 172 -0.70 -1.19 31.44
C ARG A 172 -1.93 -1.60 30.63
N SER A 173 -2.92 -0.72 30.54
CA SER A 173 -4.13 -0.93 29.74
C SER A 173 -3.78 -1.07 28.26
N LEU A 174 -2.93 -0.19 27.72
CA LEU A 174 -2.42 -0.28 26.35
C LEU A 174 -1.62 -1.57 26.09
N SER A 175 -0.83 -1.99 27.08
CA SER A 175 -0.03 -3.23 26.98
C SER A 175 -0.89 -4.49 26.92
N LYS A 176 -1.96 -4.57 27.74
CA LYS A 176 -2.94 -5.69 27.72
C LYS A 176 -3.60 -5.84 26.36
N VAL A 177 -3.96 -4.71 25.74
CA VAL A 177 -4.65 -4.69 24.44
C VAL A 177 -3.70 -4.91 23.25
N SER A 178 -2.40 -4.64 23.42
CA SER A 178 -1.35 -4.86 22.41
C SER A 178 -1.63 -4.19 21.06
N VAL A 179 -2.14 -2.95 21.10
CA VAL A 179 -2.48 -2.15 19.90
C VAL A 179 -1.34 -1.24 19.43
N LEU A 180 -0.38 -0.92 20.30
CA LEU A 180 0.75 -0.03 20.01
C LEU A 180 2.06 -0.82 19.88
N PRO A 181 3.04 -0.31 19.10
CA PRO A 181 4.38 -0.89 19.07
C PRO A 181 5.08 -0.80 20.43
N GLY A 182 6.04 -1.69 20.68
CA GLY A 182 6.74 -1.77 21.97
C GLY A 182 7.45 -0.49 22.41
N LEU A 183 8.00 0.29 21.47
CA LEU A 183 8.63 1.58 21.79
C LEU A 183 7.59 2.60 22.29
N ALA A 184 6.45 2.70 21.62
CA ALA A 184 5.35 3.56 22.04
C ALA A 184 4.88 3.24 23.47
N LEU A 185 4.72 1.96 23.79
CA LEU A 185 4.33 1.51 25.13
C LEU A 185 5.35 1.95 26.21
N ARG A 186 6.65 1.79 25.93
CA ARG A 186 7.72 2.20 26.86
C ARG A 186 7.79 3.69 27.07
N MET A 187 7.58 4.48 26.01
CA MET A 187 7.53 5.94 26.12
C MET A 187 6.34 6.36 26.98
N ILE A 188 5.14 5.82 26.71
CA ILE A 188 3.93 6.12 27.49
C ILE A 188 4.09 5.72 28.95
N ASP A 189 4.69 4.56 29.25
CA ASP A 189 5.01 4.13 30.61
C ASP A 189 5.96 5.12 31.31
N ALA A 190 7.01 5.58 30.63
CA ALA A 190 7.90 6.61 31.18
C ALA A 190 7.16 7.94 31.43
N GLY A 191 6.28 8.36 30.52
CA GLY A 191 5.45 9.56 30.67
C GLY A 191 4.44 9.45 31.81
N GLU A 192 3.86 8.28 32.01
CA GLU A 192 2.92 8.01 33.12
C GLU A 192 3.63 8.09 34.48
N ASN A 193 4.81 7.47 34.59
CA ASN A 193 5.59 7.44 35.83
C ASN A 193 6.23 8.79 36.18
N SER A 194 6.57 9.61 35.18
CA SER A 194 7.19 10.93 35.37
C SER A 194 6.18 12.09 35.45
N GLY A 195 4.90 11.84 35.14
CA GLY A 195 3.89 12.89 35.02
C GLY A 195 4.03 13.77 33.78
N ALA A 196 4.99 13.49 32.89
CA ALA A 196 5.27 14.26 31.68
C ALA A 196 4.53 13.70 30.43
N MET A 197 3.26 13.31 30.60
CA MET A 197 2.49 12.62 29.55
C MET A 197 2.31 13.47 28.28
N GLU A 198 2.08 14.79 28.43
CA GLU A 198 1.90 15.69 27.29
C GLU A 198 3.14 15.74 26.40
N ASP A 199 4.32 15.99 26.99
CA ASP A 199 5.60 16.07 26.27
C ASP A 199 5.95 14.75 25.60
N VAL A 200 5.81 13.64 26.33
CA VAL A 200 6.10 12.30 25.82
C VAL A 200 5.20 11.93 24.64
N LEU A 201 3.92 12.31 24.67
CA LEU A 201 3.00 12.05 23.56
C LEU A 201 3.29 12.91 22.33
N LEU A 202 3.79 14.14 22.53
CA LEU A 202 4.27 14.99 21.43
C LEU A 202 5.51 14.37 20.77
N ASP A 203 6.49 13.94 21.57
CA ASP A 203 7.69 13.26 21.08
C ASP A 203 7.34 11.96 20.33
N LEU A 204 6.39 11.19 20.87
CA LEU A 204 5.90 9.97 20.25
C LEU A 204 5.22 10.27 18.90
N ALA A 205 4.40 11.32 18.84
CA ALA A 205 3.77 11.74 17.59
C ALA A 205 4.80 12.13 16.53
N GLU A 206 5.83 12.90 16.92
CA GLU A 206 6.89 13.37 16.02
C GLU A 206 7.77 12.23 15.53
N PHE A 207 8.14 11.33 16.41
CA PHE A 207 8.90 10.12 16.07
C PHE A 207 8.18 9.30 15.00
N TYR A 208 6.89 8.98 15.22
CA TYR A 208 6.14 8.15 14.28
C TYR A 208 5.70 8.92 13.02
N GLU A 209 5.53 10.25 13.06
CA GLU A 209 5.40 11.06 11.84
C GLU A 209 6.66 10.96 10.96
N SER A 210 7.85 11.11 11.56
CA SER A 210 9.13 11.01 10.85
C SER A 210 9.36 9.60 10.29
N ASP A 211 9.03 8.56 11.05
CA ASP A 211 9.15 7.19 10.57
C ASP A 211 8.16 6.89 9.42
N VAL A 212 6.94 7.43 9.46
CA VAL A 212 5.98 7.36 8.35
C VAL A 212 6.52 8.05 7.09
N GLU A 213 7.11 9.25 7.23
CA GLU A 213 7.73 9.97 6.11
C GLU A 213 8.89 9.16 5.50
N THR A 214 9.75 8.59 6.34
CA THR A 214 10.88 7.75 5.93
C THR A 214 10.41 6.51 5.18
N ARG A 215 9.40 5.82 5.69
CA ARG A 215 8.83 4.62 5.04
C ARG A 215 8.16 4.94 3.73
N LEU A 216 7.41 6.05 3.64
CA LEU A 216 6.83 6.51 2.39
C LEU A 216 7.90 6.81 1.34
N ALA A 217 9.03 7.40 1.74
CA ALA A 217 10.14 7.65 0.83
C ALA A 217 10.73 6.34 0.29
N ILE A 218 11.01 5.36 1.15
CA ILE A 218 11.52 4.03 0.75
C ILE A 218 10.55 3.31 -0.19
N LEU A 219 9.26 3.33 0.17
CA LEU A 219 8.18 2.79 -0.65
C LEU A 219 8.18 3.41 -2.05
N THR A 220 8.27 4.73 -2.11
CA THR A 220 8.22 5.47 -3.37
C THR A 220 9.48 5.24 -4.19
N SER A 221 10.66 5.19 -3.56
CA SER A 221 11.92 4.91 -4.26
C SER A 221 12.02 3.47 -4.76
N ALA A 222 11.38 2.50 -4.09
CA ALA A 222 11.37 1.10 -4.52
C ALA A 222 10.45 0.83 -5.72
N ILE A 223 9.49 1.72 -6.00
CA ILE A 223 8.60 1.61 -7.16
C ILE A 223 9.42 1.66 -8.46
N GLU A 224 10.40 2.55 -8.56
CA GLU A 224 11.19 2.71 -9.79
C GLU A 224 11.98 1.45 -10.18
N PRO A 225 12.83 0.85 -9.33
CA PRO A 225 13.51 -0.40 -9.64
C PRO A 225 12.55 -1.55 -9.94
N GLY A 226 11.44 -1.63 -9.19
CA GLY A 226 10.42 -2.65 -9.42
C GLY A 226 9.81 -2.53 -10.81
N LEU A 227 9.44 -1.31 -11.22
CA LEU A 227 8.91 -1.05 -12.56
C LEU A 227 9.94 -1.38 -13.65
N MET A 228 11.21 -0.99 -13.49
CA MET A 228 12.26 -1.31 -14.46
C MET A 228 12.48 -2.81 -14.63
N ILE A 229 12.49 -3.57 -13.53
CA ILE A 229 12.62 -5.03 -13.56
C ILE A 229 11.43 -5.66 -14.29
N ILE A 230 10.21 -5.25 -13.94
CA ILE A 230 8.99 -5.75 -14.58
C ILE A 230 9.02 -5.42 -16.08
N MET A 231 9.33 -4.17 -16.46
CA MET A 231 9.38 -3.76 -17.85
C MET A 231 10.46 -4.50 -18.64
N GLY A 232 11.66 -4.64 -18.07
CA GLY A 232 12.79 -5.33 -18.70
C GLY A 232 12.49 -6.81 -18.92
N LEU A 233 11.94 -7.50 -17.91
CA LEU A 233 11.48 -8.89 -18.04
C LEU A 233 10.41 -9.02 -19.11
N LEU A 234 9.44 -8.12 -19.12
CA LEU A 234 8.31 -8.18 -20.02
C LEU A 234 8.77 -7.92 -21.47
N ILE A 235 9.48 -6.83 -21.75
CA ILE A 235 10.01 -6.52 -23.08
C ILE A 235 10.98 -7.61 -23.53
N GLY A 236 11.91 -8.03 -22.67
CA GLY A 236 12.87 -9.08 -22.96
C GLY A 236 12.19 -10.41 -23.30
N PHE A 237 11.15 -10.79 -22.56
CA PHE A 237 10.34 -11.97 -22.85
C PHE A 237 9.71 -11.90 -24.23
N VAL A 238 9.11 -10.76 -24.62
CA VAL A 238 8.51 -10.67 -25.96
C VAL A 238 9.57 -10.66 -27.05
N VAL A 239 10.68 -9.94 -26.88
CA VAL A 239 11.78 -9.94 -27.86
C VAL A 239 12.33 -11.36 -28.05
N LEU A 240 12.58 -12.12 -26.97
CA LEU A 240 13.03 -13.51 -27.07
C LEU A 240 12.01 -14.40 -27.78
N ALA A 241 10.72 -14.25 -27.46
CA ALA A 241 9.66 -14.99 -28.13
C ALA A 241 9.51 -14.65 -29.62
N MET A 242 10.02 -13.49 -30.06
CA MET A 242 10.10 -13.10 -31.47
C MET A 242 11.37 -13.57 -32.15
N TYR A 243 12.49 -13.63 -31.43
CA TYR A 243 13.80 -13.98 -32.00
C TYR A 243 14.02 -15.48 -32.12
N LEU A 244 13.52 -16.27 -31.17
CA LEU A 244 13.67 -17.72 -31.18
C LEU A 244 13.07 -18.40 -32.43
N PRO A 245 11.87 -17.99 -32.92
CA PRO A 245 11.39 -18.43 -34.21
C PRO A 245 12.42 -18.18 -35.34
N ILE A 246 13.00 -16.98 -35.43
CA ILE A 246 13.89 -16.57 -36.55
C ILE A 246 15.07 -17.55 -36.69
N PHE A 247 15.65 -17.96 -35.56
CA PHE A 247 16.73 -18.96 -35.57
C PHE A 247 16.28 -20.33 -36.08
N GLN A 248 15.07 -20.75 -35.77
CA GLN A 248 14.54 -22.02 -36.26
C GLN A 248 14.32 -22.00 -37.77
N MET A 249 13.83 -20.89 -38.32
CA MET A 249 13.73 -20.71 -39.77
C MET A 249 15.11 -20.73 -40.45
N ALA A 250 16.10 -20.02 -39.88
CA ALA A 250 17.47 -20.04 -40.42
C ALA A 250 18.07 -21.46 -40.45
N SER A 251 17.76 -22.30 -39.46
CA SER A 251 18.21 -23.69 -39.41
C SER A 251 17.46 -24.68 -40.33
N THR A 252 16.26 -24.32 -40.81
CA THR A 252 15.46 -25.17 -41.72
C THR A 252 15.68 -24.85 -43.20
N VAL A 253 16.41 -23.77 -43.51
CA VAL A 253 16.76 -23.34 -44.88
C VAL A 253 18.16 -23.84 -45.30
N VAL A 254 18.71 -24.83 -44.60
CA VAL A 254 19.95 -25.55 -44.97
C VAL A 254 19.63 -26.99 -45.31
#